data_AF-A0AAD5K1C2-F1
#
_entry.id   AF-A0AAD5K1C2-F1
#
_cell.length_a   1.000
_cell.length_b   1.000
_cell.length_c   1.000
_cell.angle_alpha   90.00
_cell.angle_beta   90.00
_cell.angle_gamma   90.00
#
_symmetry.space_group_name_H-M   'P 1'
#
loop_
_entity.id
_entity.type
_entity.pdbx_description
1 polymer ?
#
loop_
_entity_poly.entity_id
_entity_poly.type
_entity_poly.pdbx_seq_one_letter_code
_entity_poly.pdbx_strand_id
1 'polypeptide(L)'
;MAVTTNNLSSWITSKLKSTHYIQLIHMLNALLGLILFCLLIGVAVNIRTFISNGAELAGFGNYNVFAYPASYVYMLIPSVCSFVYSIILVLDPSPSYPAWYPSKTFLSSIGLFAGALFLAALFPAIPGGDMITNPESALSCTWVDFMEWRTIYNNEDIYPWVNKMDAACQTLRAADAFCWIITVGWFALLAIYILRIRQIKKKAASITNVSRNTSTKPQHQPSWPMEEIKTTTDTKTEVSA
;
A
#
# COMPACT_ATOMS: atom_id res chain seq x y z
N MET A 1 18.32 -26.85 8.45
CA MET A 1 17.72 -26.81 9.80
C MET A 1 16.21 -26.80 9.60
N ALA A 2 15.52 -27.90 9.89
CA ALA A 2 14.09 -28.05 9.57
C ALA A 2 13.24 -27.33 10.64
N VAL A 3 12.49 -26.31 10.23
CA VAL A 3 11.51 -25.64 11.08
C VAL A 3 10.28 -26.54 11.17
N THR A 4 10.01 -27.11 12.34
CA THR A 4 8.76 -27.83 12.60
C THR A 4 7.60 -26.84 12.64
N THR A 5 6.42 -27.25 12.20
CA THR A 5 5.20 -26.40 12.12
C THR A 5 4.83 -25.77 13.47
N ASN A 6 5.13 -26.46 14.59
CA ASN A 6 4.90 -25.96 15.95
C ASN A 6 5.84 -24.80 16.34
N ASN A 7 7.07 -24.81 15.84
CA ASN A 7 8.04 -23.72 16.06
C ASN A 7 7.67 -22.48 15.24
N LEU A 8 7.12 -22.67 14.04
CA LEU A 8 6.66 -21.56 13.20
C LEU A 8 5.44 -20.85 13.81
N SER A 9 4.44 -21.60 14.26
CA SER A 9 3.21 -21.02 14.84
C SER A 9 3.49 -20.22 16.12
N SER A 10 4.31 -20.76 17.02
CA SER A 10 4.69 -20.07 18.27
C SER A 10 5.51 -18.80 18.00
N TRP A 11 6.43 -18.86 17.03
CA TRP A 11 7.21 -17.70 16.60
C TRP A 11 6.34 -16.60 15.98
N ILE A 12 5.41 -16.95 15.08
CA ILE A 12 4.47 -16.01 14.47
C ILE A 12 3.62 -15.34 15.56
N THR A 13 3.07 -16.11 16.49
CA THR A 13 2.22 -15.59 17.56
C THR A 13 2.97 -14.60 18.46
N SER A 14 4.22 -14.91 18.80
CA SER A 14 5.10 -14.02 19.59
C SER A 14 5.41 -12.72 18.85
N LYS A 15 5.73 -12.81 17.55
CA LYS A 15 5.97 -11.63 16.71
C LYS A 15 4.72 -10.77 16.53
N LEU A 16 3.55 -11.37 16.32
CA LEU A 16 2.30 -10.63 16.16
C LEU A 16 1.97 -9.81 17.42
N LYS A 17 2.17 -10.39 18.60
CA LYS A 17 1.95 -9.71 19.90
C LYS A 17 2.86 -8.51 20.14
N SER A 18 4.05 -8.50 19.53
CA SER A 18 5.03 -7.41 19.66
C SER A 18 4.96 -6.38 18.52
N THR A 19 4.11 -6.61 17.53
CA THR A 19 3.99 -5.75 16.34
C THR A 19 3.10 -4.54 16.65
N HIS A 20 3.54 -3.35 16.23
CA HIS A 20 2.76 -2.13 16.44
C HIS A 20 1.47 -2.17 15.60
N TYR A 21 0.34 -1.69 16.14
CA TYR A 21 -0.97 -1.75 15.47
C TYR A 21 -0.98 -1.18 14.03
N ILE A 22 -0.26 -0.07 13.80
CA ILE A 22 -0.10 0.51 12.45
C ILE A 22 0.56 -0.48 11.46
N GLN A 23 1.56 -1.24 11.90
CA GLN A 23 2.20 -2.26 11.05
C GLN A 23 1.25 -3.42 10.76
N LEU A 24 0.37 -3.79 11.70
CA LEU A 24 -0.68 -4.79 11.46
C LEU A 24 -1.68 -4.34 10.39
N ILE A 25 -2.06 -3.06 10.38
CA ILE A 25 -2.93 -2.53 9.32
C ILE A 25 -2.21 -2.55 7.96
N HIS A 26 -0.93 -2.17 7.91
CA HIS A 26 -0.14 -2.30 6.67
C HIS A 26 0.00 -3.74 6.22
N MET A 27 0.07 -4.70 7.15
CA MET A 27 0.12 -6.12 6.83
C MET A 27 -1.19 -6.59 6.22
N LEU A 28 -2.32 -6.14 6.75
CA LEU A 28 -3.63 -6.40 6.15
C LEU A 28 -3.73 -5.77 4.74
N ASN A 29 -3.30 -4.52 4.57
CA ASN A 29 -3.29 -3.87 3.25
C ASN A 29 -2.34 -4.57 2.27
N ALA A 30 -1.19 -5.08 2.72
CA ALA A 30 -0.29 -5.87 1.90
C ALA A 30 -0.93 -7.20 1.47
N LEU A 31 -1.63 -7.88 2.38
CA LEU A 31 -2.36 -9.11 2.07
C LEU A 31 -3.49 -8.86 1.06
N LEU A 32 -4.30 -7.83 1.29
CA LEU A 32 -5.37 -7.45 0.36
C LEU A 32 -4.79 -7.02 -0.99
N GLY A 33 -3.69 -6.27 -1.00
CA GLY A 33 -2.96 -5.87 -2.20
C GLY A 33 -2.41 -7.05 -2.99
N LEU A 34 -1.91 -8.09 -2.30
CA LEU A 34 -1.50 -9.34 -2.94
C LEU A 34 -2.70 -10.06 -3.59
N ILE A 35 -3.84 -10.14 -2.90
CA ILE A 35 -5.06 -10.75 -3.45
C ILE A 35 -5.51 -9.97 -4.70
N LEU A 36 -5.57 -8.64 -4.63
CA LEU A 36 -5.91 -7.80 -5.77
C LEU A 36 -4.94 -7.99 -6.94
N PHE A 37 -3.64 -8.04 -6.66
CA PHE A 37 -2.62 -8.29 -7.68
C PHE A 37 -2.82 -9.66 -8.36
N CYS A 38 -3.09 -10.71 -7.60
CA CYS A 38 -3.39 -12.04 -8.14
C CYS A 38 -4.68 -12.05 -8.98
N LEU A 39 -5.73 -11.34 -8.56
CA LEU A 39 -6.97 -11.19 -9.34
C LEU A 39 -6.70 -10.50 -10.68
N LEU A 40 -5.92 -9.41 -10.68
CA LEU A 40 -5.53 -8.70 -11.89
C LEU A 40 -4.70 -9.58 -12.84
N ILE A 41 -3.75 -10.36 -12.32
CA ILE A 41 -3.06 -11.39 -13.10
C ILE A 41 -4.07 -12.39 -13.69
N GLY A 42 -5.07 -12.81 -12.90
CA GLY A 42 -6.14 -13.69 -13.36
C GLY A 42 -6.93 -13.11 -14.54
N VAL A 43 -7.27 -11.81 -14.52
CA VAL A 43 -7.88 -11.11 -15.66
C VAL A 43 -7.00 -11.22 -16.90
N ALA A 44 -5.71 -10.89 -16.78
CA ALA A 44 -4.78 -10.94 -17.91
C ALA A 44 -4.57 -12.35 -18.46
N VAL A 45 -4.48 -13.36 -17.59
CA VAL A 45 -4.34 -14.77 -17.98
C VAL A 45 -5.57 -15.26 -18.73
N ASN A 46 -6.78 -14.93 -18.25
CA ASN A 46 -8.01 -15.32 -18.92
C ASN A 46 -8.15 -14.66 -20.31
N ILE A 47 -7.87 -13.37 -20.42
CA ILE A 47 -7.87 -12.65 -21.71
C ILE A 47 -6.81 -13.24 -22.65
N ARG A 48 -5.60 -13.52 -22.16
CA ARG A 48 -4.55 -14.14 -22.97
C ARG A 48 -4.91 -15.54 -23.44
N THR A 49 -5.56 -16.32 -22.58
CA THR A 49 -6.04 -17.68 -22.94
C THR A 49 -7.09 -17.60 -24.03
N PHE A 50 -7.98 -16.61 -23.99
CA PHE A 50 -8.92 -16.33 -25.07
C PHE A 50 -8.21 -15.98 -26.38
N ILE A 51 -7.24 -15.06 -26.35
CA ILE A 51 -6.51 -14.61 -27.55
C ILE A 51 -5.73 -15.75 -28.20
N SER A 52 -4.90 -16.44 -27.41
CA SER A 52 -3.96 -17.45 -27.92
C SER A 52 -4.64 -18.74 -28.39
N ASN A 53 -5.84 -19.06 -27.90
CA ASN A 53 -6.57 -20.25 -28.35
C ASN A 53 -7.69 -19.92 -29.33
N GLY A 54 -8.38 -18.79 -29.17
CA GLY A 54 -9.55 -18.46 -29.97
C GLY A 54 -9.22 -17.65 -31.21
N ALA A 55 -8.55 -16.51 -31.03
CA ALA A 55 -8.36 -15.55 -32.11
C ALA A 55 -7.40 -16.06 -33.20
N GLU A 56 -6.40 -16.86 -32.82
CA GLU A 56 -5.46 -17.49 -33.75
C GLU A 56 -6.11 -18.64 -34.55
N LEU A 57 -6.90 -19.50 -33.89
CA LEU A 57 -7.64 -20.59 -34.56
C LEU A 57 -8.74 -20.08 -35.51
N ALA A 58 -9.30 -18.91 -35.21
CA ALA A 58 -10.35 -18.28 -35.98
C ALA A 58 -9.86 -17.49 -37.20
N GLY A 59 -8.55 -17.39 -37.44
CA GLY A 59 -7.98 -16.70 -38.60
C GLY A 59 -8.05 -15.18 -38.53
N PHE A 60 -8.42 -14.59 -37.39
CA PHE A 60 -8.53 -13.14 -37.22
C PHE A 60 -7.17 -12.43 -37.05
N GLY A 61 -6.06 -13.15 -37.18
CA GLY A 61 -4.71 -12.61 -37.10
C GLY A 61 -4.11 -12.65 -35.70
N ASN A 62 -2.82 -12.33 -35.61
CA ASN A 62 -2.07 -12.37 -34.36
C ASN A 62 -2.40 -11.15 -33.48
N TYR A 63 -3.35 -11.30 -32.56
CA TYR A 63 -3.67 -10.28 -31.53
C TYR A 63 -2.65 -10.25 -30.38
N ASN A 64 -1.35 -10.37 -30.68
CA ASN A 64 -0.29 -10.00 -29.73
C ASN A 64 -0.45 -8.55 -29.21
N VAL A 65 -1.29 -7.73 -29.86
CA VAL A 65 -1.66 -6.36 -29.45
C VAL A 65 -3.15 -6.26 -29.10
N PHE A 66 -3.70 -7.23 -28.36
CA PHE A 66 -5.04 -7.03 -27.78
C PHE A 66 -4.99 -5.84 -26.81
N ALA A 67 -5.79 -4.82 -27.09
CA ALA A 67 -5.94 -3.68 -26.20
C ALA A 67 -6.71 -4.15 -24.96
N TYR A 68 -6.02 -4.26 -23.83
CA TYR A 68 -6.69 -4.45 -22.55
C TYR A 68 -7.66 -3.29 -22.31
N PRO A 69 -8.80 -3.53 -21.62
CA PRO A 69 -9.61 -2.46 -21.04
C PRO A 69 -8.70 -1.41 -20.39
N ALA A 70 -8.78 -0.13 -20.78
CA ALA A 70 -7.89 0.89 -20.22
C ALA A 70 -8.00 0.96 -18.68
N SER A 71 -9.23 0.71 -18.21
CA SER A 71 -9.60 0.52 -16.81
C SER A 71 -8.77 -0.55 -16.07
N TYR A 72 -8.38 -1.65 -16.74
CA TYR A 72 -7.50 -2.68 -16.16
C TYR A 72 -6.11 -2.11 -15.85
N VAL A 73 -5.52 -1.34 -16.77
CA VAL A 73 -4.18 -0.75 -16.58
C VAL A 73 -4.20 0.31 -15.48
N TYR A 74 -5.24 1.14 -15.47
CA TYR A 74 -5.45 2.16 -14.43
C TYR A 74 -5.65 1.55 -13.05
N MET A 75 -6.16 0.32 -12.96
CA MET A 75 -6.23 -0.42 -11.70
C MET A 75 -4.93 -1.14 -11.35
N LEU A 76 -4.22 -1.70 -12.33
CA LEU A 76 -3.00 -2.48 -12.10
C LEU A 76 -1.86 -1.67 -11.48
N ILE A 77 -1.54 -0.50 -12.06
CA ILE A 77 -0.38 0.28 -11.62
C ILE A 77 -0.53 0.73 -10.15
N PRO A 78 -1.64 1.38 -9.74
CA PRO A 78 -1.81 1.79 -8.35
C PRO A 78 -1.88 0.61 -7.38
N SER A 79 -2.45 -0.53 -7.81
CA SER A 79 -2.53 -1.74 -6.98
C SER A 79 -1.15 -2.34 -6.69
N VAL A 80 -0.29 -2.47 -7.70
CA VAL A 80 1.09 -2.97 -7.52
C VAL A 80 1.89 -2.02 -6.65
N CYS A 81 1.82 -0.72 -6.92
CA CYS A 81 2.55 0.27 -6.12
C CYS A 81 2.06 0.26 -4.66
N SER A 82 0.76 0.17 -4.43
CA SER A 82 0.15 0.06 -3.09
C SER A 82 0.59 -1.20 -2.34
N PHE A 83 0.63 -2.35 -3.03
CA PHE A 83 1.10 -3.61 -2.47
C PHE A 83 2.56 -3.53 -2.03
N VAL A 84 3.45 -3.09 -2.93
CA VAL A 84 4.88 -2.93 -2.63
C VAL A 84 5.10 -1.93 -1.50
N TYR A 85 4.39 -0.81 -1.54
CA TYR A 85 4.52 0.21 -0.51
C TYR A 85 4.00 -0.30 0.85
N SER A 86 2.91 -1.05 0.88
CA SER A 86 2.42 -1.70 2.11
C SER A 86 3.47 -2.66 2.70
N ILE A 87 4.16 -3.46 1.88
CA ILE A 87 5.25 -4.34 2.37
C ILE A 87 6.36 -3.51 3.02
N ILE A 88 6.79 -2.42 2.38
CA ILE A 88 7.82 -1.54 2.94
C ILE A 88 7.38 -1.01 4.32
N LEU A 89 6.11 -0.62 4.45
CA LEU A 89 5.57 -0.07 5.71
C LEU A 89 5.33 -1.12 6.80
N VAL A 90 5.10 -2.38 6.44
CA VAL A 90 5.09 -3.50 7.41
C VAL A 90 6.47 -3.68 8.04
N LEU A 91 7.52 -3.55 7.23
CA LEU A 91 8.90 -3.73 7.64
C LEU A 91 9.50 -2.51 8.35
N ASP A 92 8.83 -1.35 8.29
CA ASP A 92 9.27 -0.13 8.96
C ASP A 92 9.06 -0.23 10.49
N PRO A 93 10.11 -0.33 11.32
CA PRO A 93 9.98 -0.41 12.77
C PRO A 93 9.61 0.93 13.42
N SER A 94 9.65 2.03 12.65
CA SER A 94 9.53 3.38 13.18
C SER A 94 8.30 3.65 14.06
N PRO A 95 7.09 3.14 13.72
CA PRO A 95 5.89 3.34 14.54
C PRO A 95 6.01 2.86 15.99
N SER A 96 6.90 1.91 16.26
CA SER A 96 7.15 1.33 17.59
C SER A 96 7.90 2.27 18.53
N TYR A 97 8.62 3.27 18.01
CA TYR A 97 9.30 4.24 18.87
C TYR A 97 8.30 5.27 19.42
N PRO A 98 8.25 5.50 20.75
CA PRO A 98 7.30 6.44 21.36
C PRO A 98 7.45 7.89 20.88
N ALA A 99 8.68 8.30 20.55
CA ALA A 99 8.98 9.63 20.03
C ALA A 99 8.72 9.77 18.52
N TRP A 100 8.40 8.67 17.82
CA TRP A 100 8.18 8.72 16.39
C TRP A 100 6.85 9.39 16.04
N TYR A 101 6.93 10.28 15.05
CA TYR A 101 5.80 10.91 14.42
C TYR A 101 5.99 10.91 12.89
N PRO A 102 4.91 10.71 12.12
CA PRO A 102 5.00 10.74 10.67
C PRO A 102 5.33 12.15 10.17
N SER A 103 6.26 12.24 9.21
CA SER A 103 6.59 13.50 8.55
C SER A 103 5.46 13.98 7.62
N LYS A 104 5.47 15.25 7.23
CA LYS A 104 4.50 15.80 6.27
C LYS A 104 4.59 15.07 4.91
N THR A 105 5.81 14.80 4.46
CA THR A 105 6.07 14.09 3.19
C THR A 105 5.52 12.67 3.26
N PHE A 106 5.76 11.96 4.37
CA PHE A 106 5.19 10.63 4.58
C PHE A 106 3.67 10.64 4.52
N LEU A 107 3.03 11.59 5.23
CA LEU A 107 1.57 11.73 5.21
C LEU A 107 1.03 12.03 3.81
N SER A 108 1.74 12.88 3.05
CA SER A 108 1.41 13.19 1.66
C SER A 108 1.50 11.96 0.78
N SER A 109 2.53 11.11 0.96
CA SER A 109 2.65 9.86 0.23
C SER A 109 1.46 8.93 0.52
N ILE A 110 1.11 8.73 1.79
CA ILE A 110 -0.09 7.94 2.15
C ILE A 110 -1.36 8.49 1.47
N GLY A 111 -1.52 9.82 1.46
CA GLY A 111 -2.66 10.48 0.81
C GLY A 111 -2.68 10.30 -0.71
N LEU A 112 -1.52 10.40 -1.37
CA LEU A 112 -1.40 10.17 -2.82
C LEU A 112 -1.72 8.73 -3.18
N PHE A 113 -1.27 7.75 -2.39
CA PHE A 113 -1.63 6.35 -2.59
C PHE A 113 -3.12 6.10 -2.39
N ALA A 114 -3.74 6.67 -1.35
CA ALA A 114 -5.17 6.59 -1.12
C ALA A 114 -5.97 7.18 -2.30
N GLY A 115 -5.55 8.36 -2.79
CA GLY A 115 -6.17 9.01 -3.94
C GLY A 115 -6.00 8.22 -5.25
N ALA A 116 -4.81 7.67 -5.50
CA ALA A 116 -4.54 6.86 -6.69
C ALA A 116 -5.37 5.58 -6.71
N LEU A 117 -5.50 4.89 -5.56
CA LEU A 117 -6.36 3.71 -5.41
C LEU A 117 -7.85 4.05 -5.55
N PHE A 118 -8.27 5.20 -5.02
CA PHE A 118 -9.64 5.69 -5.21
C PHE A 118 -9.95 5.90 -6.69
N LEU A 119 -9.06 6.55 -7.44
CA LEU A 119 -9.23 6.72 -8.88
C LEU A 119 -9.21 5.37 -9.61
N ALA A 120 -8.32 4.46 -9.21
CA ALA A 120 -8.26 3.10 -9.75
C ALA A 120 -9.55 2.30 -9.56
N ALA A 121 -10.21 2.42 -8.40
CA ALA A 121 -11.50 1.77 -8.13
C ALA A 121 -12.69 2.51 -8.78
N LEU A 122 -12.54 3.81 -9.04
CA LEU A 122 -13.60 4.62 -9.63
C LEU A 122 -13.68 4.47 -11.15
N PHE A 123 -12.53 4.43 -11.85
CA PHE A 123 -12.50 4.42 -13.32
C PHE A 123 -13.26 3.26 -13.97
N PRO A 124 -13.16 1.99 -13.50
CA PRO A 124 -13.93 0.89 -14.07
C PRO A 124 -15.45 1.08 -13.96
N ALA A 125 -15.90 1.82 -12.95
CA ALA A 125 -17.32 2.08 -12.69
C ALA A 125 -17.88 3.27 -13.48
N ILE A 126 -17.03 4.15 -14.04
CA ILE A 126 -17.49 5.32 -14.81
C ILE A 126 -17.88 4.87 -16.24
N PRO A 127 -19.13 5.08 -16.67
CA PRO A 127 -19.54 4.84 -18.05
C PRO A 127 -18.74 5.73 -19.02
N GLY A 128 -18.22 5.14 -20.11
CA GLY A 128 -17.38 5.85 -21.07
C GLY A 128 -15.95 6.15 -20.60
N GLY A 129 -15.56 5.67 -19.41
CA GLY A 129 -14.17 5.71 -18.92
C GLY A 129 -13.22 4.78 -19.68
N ASP A 130 -13.76 3.89 -20.49
CA ASP A 130 -13.02 2.94 -21.32
C ASP A 130 -13.62 2.91 -22.74
N MET A 131 -12.79 3.16 -23.75
CA MET A 131 -13.19 3.24 -25.15
C MET A 131 -13.74 1.92 -25.68
N ILE A 132 -13.35 0.79 -25.09
CA ILE A 132 -13.82 -0.54 -25.49
C ILE A 132 -15.25 -0.81 -25.01
N THR A 133 -15.70 -0.14 -23.93
CA THR A 133 -17.05 -0.34 -23.37
C THR A 133 -18.01 0.83 -23.58
N ASN A 134 -17.54 1.96 -24.10
CA ASN A 134 -18.34 3.17 -24.34
C ASN A 134 -19.62 2.83 -25.13
N PRO A 135 -20.83 3.16 -24.62
CA PRO A 135 -21.15 4.09 -23.52
C PRO A 135 -21.21 3.49 -22.12
N GLU A 136 -21.03 2.19 -21.96
CA GLU A 136 -21.17 1.53 -20.68
C GLU A 136 -19.90 1.57 -19.83
N SER A 137 -20.02 1.11 -18.58
CA SER A 137 -18.89 0.94 -17.66
C SER A 137 -18.09 -0.32 -17.98
N ALA A 138 -16.79 -0.35 -17.68
CA ALA A 138 -15.99 -1.57 -17.81
C ALA A 138 -16.55 -2.75 -16.98
N LEU A 139 -17.25 -2.45 -15.88
CA LEU A 139 -17.90 -3.43 -15.00
C LEU A 139 -19.16 -4.07 -15.60
N SER A 140 -19.80 -3.47 -16.60
CA SER A 140 -20.92 -4.13 -17.28
C SER A 140 -20.45 -5.28 -18.17
N CYS A 141 -19.15 -5.30 -18.48
CA CYS A 141 -18.48 -6.34 -19.26
C CYS A 141 -18.97 -6.50 -20.69
N THR A 142 -19.55 -5.45 -21.29
CA THR A 142 -19.90 -5.44 -22.72
C THR A 142 -18.71 -5.70 -23.63
N TRP A 143 -17.50 -5.43 -23.16
CA TRP A 143 -16.25 -5.75 -23.86
C TRP A 143 -16.06 -7.26 -24.12
N VAL A 144 -16.73 -8.15 -23.37
CA VAL A 144 -16.73 -9.60 -23.60
C VAL A 144 -17.34 -9.93 -24.97
N ASP A 145 -18.36 -9.16 -25.37
CA ASP A 145 -19.13 -9.37 -26.59
C ASP A 145 -18.73 -8.38 -27.71
N PHE A 146 -17.66 -7.60 -27.54
CA PHE A 146 -17.26 -6.50 -28.45
C PHE A 146 -17.08 -6.90 -29.93
N MET A 147 -16.75 -8.16 -30.22
CA MET A 147 -16.64 -8.68 -31.60
C MET A 147 -17.60 -9.85 -31.86
N GLU A 148 -18.70 -9.94 -31.10
CA GLU A 148 -19.74 -10.97 -31.28
C GLU A 148 -19.23 -12.42 -31.22
N TRP A 149 -18.10 -12.66 -30.53
CA TRP A 149 -17.47 -13.98 -30.45
C TRP A 149 -18.43 -15.07 -29.98
N ARG A 150 -19.35 -14.75 -29.07
CA ARG A 150 -20.39 -15.67 -28.61
C ARG A 150 -21.36 -16.08 -29.70
N THR A 151 -21.76 -15.15 -30.56
CA THR A 151 -22.65 -15.43 -31.68
C THR A 151 -21.95 -16.32 -32.71
N ILE A 152 -20.67 -16.06 -32.96
CA ILE A 152 -19.87 -16.80 -33.94
C ILE A 152 -19.49 -18.20 -33.43
N TYR A 153 -19.15 -18.31 -32.13
CA TYR A 153 -18.60 -19.51 -31.49
C TYR A 153 -19.51 -20.04 -30.36
N ASN A 154 -20.82 -20.10 -30.61
CA ASN A 154 -21.86 -20.43 -29.62
C ASN A 154 -21.83 -21.89 -29.11
N ASN A 155 -20.89 -22.72 -29.57
CA ASN A 155 -20.76 -24.10 -29.09
C ASN A 155 -19.60 -24.22 -28.10
N GLU A 156 -19.92 -24.23 -26.81
CA GLU A 156 -18.93 -24.26 -25.72
C GLU A 156 -18.08 -25.53 -25.68
N ASP A 157 -18.61 -26.68 -26.11
CA ASP A 157 -17.86 -27.94 -26.16
C ASP A 157 -16.74 -27.90 -27.22
N ILE A 158 -16.97 -27.15 -28.29
CA ILE A 158 -16.02 -26.98 -29.39
C ILE A 158 -15.10 -25.77 -29.13
N TYR A 159 -15.62 -24.70 -28.52
CA TYR A 159 -14.91 -23.43 -28.32
C TYR A 159 -14.87 -23.00 -26.84
N PRO A 160 -14.28 -23.81 -25.94
CA PRO A 160 -14.30 -23.55 -24.49
C PRO A 160 -13.53 -22.30 -24.07
N TRP A 161 -12.72 -21.73 -24.97
CA TRP A 161 -11.97 -20.50 -24.75
C TRP A 161 -12.85 -19.25 -24.75
N VAL A 162 -14.05 -19.28 -25.35
CA VAL A 162 -15.01 -18.15 -25.36
C VAL A 162 -15.40 -17.78 -23.93
N ASN A 163 -15.66 -18.80 -23.09
CA ASN A 163 -16.03 -18.63 -21.67
C ASN A 163 -14.90 -18.03 -20.82
N LYS A 164 -13.66 -17.93 -21.34
CA LYS A 164 -12.56 -17.26 -20.62
C LYS A 164 -12.77 -15.76 -20.52
N MET A 165 -13.51 -15.15 -21.44
CA MET A 165 -13.86 -13.73 -21.33
C MET A 165 -14.85 -13.48 -20.19
N ASP A 166 -15.76 -14.42 -19.92
CA ASP A 166 -16.65 -14.35 -18.74
C ASP A 166 -15.88 -14.50 -17.44
N ALA A 167 -14.95 -15.45 -17.38
CA ALA A 167 -14.06 -15.60 -16.24
C ALA A 167 -13.24 -14.32 -16.02
N ALA A 168 -12.75 -13.68 -17.09
CA ALA A 168 -12.04 -12.42 -17.02
C ALA A 168 -12.94 -11.28 -16.47
N CYS A 169 -14.19 -11.19 -16.94
CA CYS A 169 -15.17 -10.22 -16.42
C CYS A 169 -15.46 -10.43 -14.93
N GLN A 170 -15.76 -11.66 -14.51
CA GLN A 170 -16.04 -11.96 -13.10
C GLN A 170 -14.83 -11.64 -12.22
N THR A 171 -13.63 -11.97 -12.70
CA THR A 171 -12.37 -11.66 -12.00
C THR A 171 -12.14 -10.15 -11.93
N LEU A 172 -12.49 -9.39 -12.97
CA LEU A 172 -12.37 -7.92 -13.00
C LEU A 172 -13.32 -7.28 -11.98
N ARG A 173 -14.57 -7.74 -11.89
CA ARG A 173 -15.53 -7.27 -10.88
C ARG A 173 -15.07 -7.57 -9.46
N ALA A 174 -14.50 -8.76 -9.24
CA ALA A 174 -13.89 -9.11 -7.96
C ALA A 174 -12.70 -8.19 -7.65
N ALA A 175 -11.84 -7.92 -8.64
CA ALA A 175 -10.70 -7.03 -8.49
C ALA A 175 -11.14 -5.60 -8.14
N ASP A 176 -12.18 -5.07 -8.79
CA ASP A 176 -12.76 -3.77 -8.46
C ASP A 176 -13.26 -3.68 -7.01
N ALA A 177 -14.00 -4.70 -6.55
CA ALA A 177 -14.46 -4.76 -5.17
C ALA A 177 -13.29 -4.78 -4.17
N PHE A 178 -12.23 -5.55 -4.45
CA PHE A 178 -11.02 -5.54 -3.61
C PHE A 178 -10.28 -4.20 -3.67
N CYS A 179 -10.27 -3.52 -4.82
CA CYS A 179 -9.70 -2.19 -4.96
C CYS A 179 -10.42 -1.16 -4.07
N TRP A 180 -11.76 -1.22 -3.99
CA TRP A 180 -12.55 -0.42 -3.04
C TRP A 180 -12.20 -0.71 -1.58
N ILE A 181 -12.11 -1.99 -1.20
CA ILE A 181 -11.75 -2.39 0.18
C ILE A 181 -10.38 -1.82 0.56
N ILE A 182 -9.38 -1.96 -0.32
CA ILE A 182 -8.03 -1.44 -0.09
C ILE A 182 -8.05 0.09 -0.01
N THR A 183 -8.80 0.76 -0.89
CA THR A 183 -8.97 2.22 -0.88
C THR A 183 -9.46 2.71 0.48
N VAL A 184 -10.49 2.09 1.04
CA VAL A 184 -11.00 2.39 2.39
C VAL A 184 -9.93 2.17 3.44
N GLY A 185 -9.17 1.07 3.35
CA GLY A 185 -8.04 0.79 4.25
C GLY A 185 -6.96 1.88 4.23
N TRP A 186 -6.61 2.40 3.05
CA TRP A 186 -5.65 3.49 2.90
C TRP A 186 -6.16 4.83 3.44
N PHE A 187 -7.44 5.16 3.24
CA PHE A 187 -8.04 6.34 3.87
C PHE A 187 -8.11 6.23 5.40
N ALA A 188 -8.42 5.03 5.92
CA ALA A 188 -8.40 4.78 7.37
C ALA A 188 -6.99 4.99 7.95
N LEU A 189 -5.94 4.49 7.28
CA LEU A 189 -4.55 4.73 7.66
C LEU A 189 -4.20 6.22 7.65
N LEU A 190 -4.59 6.94 6.59
CA LEU A 190 -4.37 8.38 6.50
C LEU A 190 -4.99 9.11 7.70
N ALA A 191 -6.24 8.77 8.04
CA ALA A 191 -6.93 9.32 9.20
C ALA A 191 -6.19 9.00 10.52
N ILE A 192 -5.75 7.75 10.72
CA ILE A 192 -4.98 7.33 11.90
C ILE A 192 -3.69 8.15 12.03
N TYR A 193 -2.95 8.35 10.94
CA TYR A 193 -1.73 9.16 10.95
C TYR A 193 -2.00 10.62 11.28
N ILE A 194 -3.05 11.22 10.71
CA ILE A 194 -3.48 12.60 11.03
C ILE A 194 -3.82 12.71 12.53
N LEU A 195 -4.58 11.76 13.07
CA LEU A 195 -4.96 11.74 14.48
C LEU A 195 -3.75 11.63 15.40
N ARG A 196 -2.76 10.78 15.07
CA ARG A 196 -1.52 10.66 15.84
C ARG A 196 -0.73 11.97 15.87
N ILE A 197 -0.59 12.65 14.74
CA ILE A 197 0.06 13.98 14.68
C ILE A 197 -0.69 14.98 15.59
N ARG A 198 -2.02 15.02 15.53
CA ARG A 198 -2.84 15.92 16.35
C ARG A 198 -2.66 15.64 17.85
N GLN A 199 -2.63 14.38 18.25
CA GLN A 199 -2.44 13.99 19.65
C GLN A 199 -1.05 14.40 20.19
N ILE A 200 0.00 14.22 19.40
CA ILE A 200 1.37 14.61 19.78
C ILE A 200 1.48 16.12 19.93
N LYS A 201 0.91 16.89 18.99
CA LYS A 201 0.88 18.37 19.08
C LYS A 201 0.15 18.85 20.33
N LYS A 202 -0.98 18.23 20.69
CA LYS A 202 -1.72 18.54 21.92
C LYS A 202 -0.88 18.27 23.18
N LYS A 203 -0.17 17.14 23.24
CA LYS A 203 0.73 16.80 24.35
C LYS A 203 1.90 17.80 24.48
N ALA A 204 2.54 18.16 23.36
CA ALA A 204 3.63 19.13 23.35
C ALA A 204 3.18 20.50 23.87
N ALA A 205 2.03 21.01 23.38
CA ALA A 205 1.47 22.28 23.85
C ALA A 205 1.14 22.27 25.36
N SER A 206 0.66 21.13 25.89
CA SER A 206 0.41 20.98 27.33
C SER A 206 1.69 21.08 28.15
N ILE A 207 2.78 20.45 27.72
CA ILE A 207 4.07 20.48 28.42
C ILE A 207 4.63 21.90 28.44
N THR A 208 4.56 22.61 27.30
CA THR A 208 5.02 24.01 27.21
C THR A 208 4.24 24.93 28.15
N ASN A 209 2.93 24.74 28.28
CA ASN A 209 2.10 25.54 29.19
C ASN A 209 2.40 25.26 30.67
N VAL A 210 2.65 23.99 31.04
CA VAL A 210 3.06 23.64 32.41
C VAL A 210 4.41 24.27 32.75
N SER A 211 5.39 24.19 31.85
CA SER A 211 6.73 24.77 32.07
C SER A 211 6.72 26.29 32.15
N ARG A 212 5.77 26.95 31.48
CA ARG A 212 5.59 28.41 31.55
C ARG A 212 4.95 28.85 32.88
N ASN A 213 4.05 28.03 33.43
CA ASN A 213 3.38 28.31 34.70
C ASN A 213 4.24 27.99 35.94
N THR A 214 5.28 27.16 35.82
CA THR A 214 6.26 26.91 36.89
C THR A 214 7.42 27.91 36.92
N SER A 215 7.54 28.80 35.92
CA SER A 215 8.59 29.80 35.79
C SER A 215 8.18 31.19 36.32
N THR A 216 7.38 31.26 37.39
CA THR A 216 6.97 32.53 38.04
C THR A 216 7.40 32.67 39.50
N LYS A 217 8.43 31.93 39.94
CA LYS A 217 9.21 32.31 41.13
C LYS A 217 10.67 32.54 40.73
N PRO A 218 11.22 33.75 40.87
CA PRO A 218 12.67 33.92 40.88
C PRO A 218 13.19 33.17 42.11
N GLN A 219 13.72 31.97 41.89
CA GLN A 219 14.53 31.29 42.90
C GLN A 219 15.85 32.06 42.96
N HIS A 220 16.08 32.72 44.09
CA HIS A 220 17.37 33.30 44.44
C HIS A 220 18.42 32.19 44.30
N GLN A 221 19.25 32.30 43.27
CA GLN A 221 20.31 31.35 42.97
C GLN A 221 21.42 31.57 44.00
N PRO A 222 21.74 30.61 44.90
CA PRO A 222 22.95 30.72 45.69
C PRO A 222 24.15 30.60 44.77
N SER A 223 25.04 31.60 44.83
CA SER A 223 26.30 31.63 44.12
C SER A 223 27.14 30.40 44.46
N TRP A 224 27.46 29.58 43.46
CA TRP A 224 28.40 28.48 43.60
C TRP A 224 29.81 29.01 43.89
N PRO A 225 30.60 28.34 44.75
CA PRO A 225 31.99 28.70 44.98
C PRO A 225 32.83 28.28 43.77
N MET A 226 33.55 29.23 43.20
CA MET A 226 34.60 28.96 42.20
C MET A 226 35.78 28.33 42.93
N GLU A 227 36.07 27.07 42.61
CA GLU A 227 37.29 26.39 43.04
C GLU A 227 38.44 26.87 42.13
N GLU A 228 39.40 27.60 42.72
CA GLU A 228 40.60 28.08 42.03
C GLU A 228 41.44 26.91 41.52
N ILE A 229 41.56 26.78 40.20
CA ILE A 229 42.50 25.87 39.56
C ILE A 229 43.91 26.47 39.72
N LYS A 230 44.70 25.93 40.65
CA LYS A 230 46.14 26.22 40.74
C LYS A 230 46.89 25.52 39.60
N THR A 231 47.46 26.29 38.70
CA THR A 231 48.42 25.84 37.69
C THR A 231 49.79 25.63 38.33
N THR A 232 50.14 24.37 38.63
CA THR A 232 51.50 23.99 38.97
C THR A 232 52.32 23.84 37.68
N THR A 233 53.35 24.66 37.55
CA THR A 233 54.33 24.62 36.47
C THR A 233 55.50 23.77 36.96
N ASP A 234 55.75 22.61 36.37
CA ASP A 234 56.99 21.85 36.62
C ASP A 234 57.69 21.46 35.31
N THR A 235 58.66 22.31 35.00
CA THR A 235 60.06 22.06 34.65
C THR A 235 60.45 20.73 33.97
N LYS A 236 61.06 20.91 32.79
CA LYS A 236 61.82 19.95 31.97
C LYS A 236 62.84 19.12 32.76
N THR A 237 63.04 17.87 32.35
CA THR A 237 64.35 17.21 32.43
C THR A 237 64.59 16.42 31.15
N GLU A 238 65.62 16.84 30.41
CA GLU A 238 66.26 16.09 29.32
C GLU A 238 66.94 14.83 29.86
N VAL A 239 66.82 13.70 29.17
CA VAL A 239 67.89 12.70 29.07
C VAL A 239 67.94 12.14 27.64
N SER A 240 69.17 12.05 27.16
CA SER A 240 69.71 11.78 25.83
C SER A 240 69.29 10.46 25.14
N ALA A 241 69.41 10.49 23.81
CA ALA A 241 70.04 9.46 23.00
C ALA A 241 70.93 10.12 21.95
#